data_AF-A0AB38TID8-F1
#
_entry.id   AF-A0AB38TID8-F1
#
_cell.length_a   1.000
_cell.length_b   1.000
_cell.length_c   1.000
_cell.angle_alpha   90.00
_cell.angle_beta   90.00
_cell.angle_gamma   90.00
#
_symmetry.space_group_name_H-M   'P 1'
#
loop_
_entity.id
_entity.type
_entity.pdbx_description
1 polymer ?
#
loop_
_entity_poly.entity_id
_entity_poly.type
_entity_poly.pdbx_seq_one_letter_code
_entity_poly.pdbx_strand_id
1 'polypeptide(L)'
;MIWDLSAQFELFRAILTPSSSEELRRLEGEIVSADSSARNLNAVLYKLVNRRDTQQAKQETAAETRARLAKATAELEEAEAEEVKLQKAQENIEERRSDARIGQKRADRAADDAAQRYEEIKFDVLRHAFAGVTPNEQYVFLKIISDRICLACGNKADAAAEELERRRAENLCLVCGSHRAAEEKVVSTAKAVQLKAAEAFTALQHAREELHDAEVKYRSVEEDYRVIDNDLEAVRRRVDSLRREARRWRSKLPAQDQAALARDEDRIEGLRREVINFRKERDDAEEKIAVLLAELKVATESIRERLEAEFQRHAQDFFAEKARLVYAPRKDRIGQGGRVFEFPAFEIELTSSATDGDFVRRSATQVSLSQREYLDIIFRMSLVETFGGASGSFIVDGPEGSVDAVFAEKAGNLFAELATRTTGMTVILACNVVEGAFIPNTLRAYKTLDARTGRLVNLIHLAAPTAALITLRKEYERTVAKILNEEAR
;
A
#
# COMPACT_ATOMS: atom_id res chain seq x y z
N MET A 1 29.53 17.58 23.12
CA MET A 1 30.52 18.45 22.46
C MET A 1 31.73 17.65 21.99
N ILE A 2 32.46 16.93 22.84
CA ILE A 2 33.56 16.05 22.37
C ILE A 2 33.04 14.95 21.43
N TRP A 3 31.83 14.47 21.67
CA TRP A 3 31.15 13.47 20.83
C TRP A 3 30.44 14.04 19.59
N ASP A 4 30.44 15.36 19.42
CA ASP A 4 29.75 16.05 18.33
C ASP A 4 30.76 16.85 17.51
N LEU A 5 31.20 16.26 16.40
CA LEU A 5 32.21 16.83 15.53
C LEU A 5 31.74 18.14 14.87
N SER A 6 30.44 18.27 14.58
CA SER A 6 29.89 19.50 14.03
C SER A 6 29.94 20.63 15.06
N ALA A 7 29.63 20.33 16.32
CA ALA A 7 29.77 21.30 17.41
C ALA A 7 31.24 21.72 17.64
N GLN A 8 32.20 20.79 17.53
CA GLN A 8 33.62 21.14 17.60
C GLN A 8 34.02 22.08 16.47
N PHE A 9 33.63 21.77 15.22
CA PHE A 9 33.91 22.63 14.08
C PHE A 9 33.34 24.04 14.28
N GLU A 10 32.08 24.16 14.69
CA GLU A 10 31.45 25.46 14.95
C GLU A 10 32.17 26.26 16.04
N LEU A 11 32.62 25.60 17.11
CA LEU A 11 33.38 26.21 18.18
C LEU A 11 34.74 26.71 17.67
N PHE A 12 35.51 25.87 16.98
CA PHE A 12 36.81 26.22 16.44
C PHE A 12 36.72 27.33 15.41
N ARG A 13 35.76 27.24 14.48
CA ARG A 13 35.48 28.30 13.50
C ARG A 13 35.23 29.65 14.18
N ALA A 14 34.43 29.66 15.25
CA ALA A 14 34.08 30.89 15.96
C ALA A 14 35.24 31.48 16.78
N ILE A 15 36.01 30.63 17.48
CA ILE A 15 37.05 31.09 18.41
C ILE A 15 38.39 31.31 17.72
N LEU A 16 38.80 30.41 16.83
CA LEU A 16 40.13 30.42 16.22
C LEU A 16 40.20 31.31 14.97
N THR A 17 39.09 31.46 14.25
CA THR A 17 39.02 32.25 13.01
C THR A 17 37.85 33.24 13.02
N PRO A 18 37.73 34.13 14.03
CA PRO A 18 36.56 35.00 14.17
C PRO A 18 36.35 35.93 12.97
N SER A 19 37.43 36.41 12.35
CA SER A 19 37.38 37.28 11.16
C SER A 19 36.86 36.56 9.91
N SER A 20 37.11 35.26 9.78
CA SER A 20 36.73 34.44 8.61
C SER A 20 35.47 33.60 8.87
N SER A 21 34.94 33.64 10.10
CA SER A 21 33.82 32.83 10.59
C SER A 21 32.55 33.06 9.76
N GLU A 22 32.17 34.31 9.54
CA GLU A 22 30.99 34.67 8.74
C GLU A 22 31.13 34.23 7.29
N GLU A 23 32.30 34.46 6.70
CA GLU A 23 32.60 34.10 5.32
C GLU A 23 32.58 32.58 5.09
N LEU A 24 33.13 31.79 6.03
CA LEU A 24 33.04 30.33 6.02
C LEU A 24 31.58 29.86 5.93
N ARG A 25 30.69 30.39 6.79
CA ARG A 25 29.26 30.03 6.77
C ARG A 25 28.57 30.47 5.48
N ARG A 26 28.92 31.66 4.97
CA ARG A 26 28.38 32.17 3.70
C ARG A 26 28.73 31.22 2.55
N LEU A 27 30.01 30.83 2.44
CA LEU A 27 30.49 29.89 1.43
C LEU A 27 29.89 28.48 1.56
N GLU A 28 29.71 27.97 2.78
CA GLU A 28 28.98 26.71 3.01
C GLU A 28 27.55 26.78 2.45
N GLY A 29 26.86 27.89 2.73
CA GLY A 29 25.51 28.14 2.20
C GLY A 29 25.48 28.22 0.68
N GLU A 30 26.46 28.88 0.06
CA GLU A 30 26.59 28.96 -1.40
C GLU A 30 26.81 27.59 -2.03
N ILE A 31 27.70 26.77 -1.47
CA ILE A 31 27.97 25.40 -1.96
C ILE A 31 26.71 24.55 -1.88
N VAL A 32 26.02 24.55 -0.73
CA VAL A 32 24.79 23.76 -0.53
C VAL A 32 23.67 24.23 -1.46
N SER A 33 23.51 25.54 -1.62
CA SER A 33 22.49 26.13 -2.50
C SER A 33 22.74 25.79 -3.98
N ALA A 34 23.98 25.94 -4.45
CA ALA A 34 24.38 25.65 -5.81
C ALA A 34 24.26 24.14 -6.13
N ASP A 35 24.70 23.26 -5.21
CA ASP A 35 24.56 21.80 -5.37
C ASP A 35 23.09 21.37 -5.45
N SER A 36 22.25 21.90 -4.56
CA SER A 36 20.80 21.63 -4.57
C SER A 36 20.14 22.10 -5.87
N SER A 37 20.46 23.31 -6.32
CA SER A 37 19.93 23.90 -7.56
C SER A 37 20.33 23.08 -8.78
N ALA A 38 21.62 22.71 -8.90
CA ALA A 38 22.12 21.87 -9.98
C ALA A 38 21.44 20.49 -10.00
N ARG A 39 21.21 19.86 -8.84
CA ARG A 39 20.51 18.57 -8.75
C ARG A 39 19.05 18.67 -9.18
N ASN A 40 18.34 19.69 -8.72
CA ASN A 40 16.94 19.89 -9.07
C ASN A 40 16.78 20.12 -10.58
N LEU A 41 17.64 20.94 -11.18
CA LEU A 41 17.64 21.16 -12.62
C LEU A 41 18.01 19.89 -13.40
N ASN A 42 18.98 19.09 -12.92
CA ASN A 42 19.29 17.81 -13.55
C ASN A 42 18.10 16.85 -13.53
N ALA A 43 17.31 16.82 -12.46
CA ALA A 43 16.10 16.00 -12.39
C ALA A 43 15.03 16.46 -13.41
N VAL A 44 14.86 17.77 -13.58
CA VAL A 44 13.97 18.34 -14.61
C VAL A 44 14.49 18.02 -16.01
N LEU A 45 15.79 18.19 -16.23
CA LEU A 45 16.45 17.93 -17.50
C LEU A 45 16.34 16.46 -17.90
N TYR A 46 16.54 15.52 -16.97
CA TYR A 46 16.36 14.09 -17.22
C TYR A 46 14.95 13.76 -17.73
N LYS A 47 13.91 14.37 -17.13
CA LYS A 47 12.52 14.18 -17.59
C LYS A 47 12.30 14.73 -18.99
N LEU A 48 12.85 15.91 -19.31
CA LEU A 48 12.73 16.51 -20.64
C LEU A 48 13.49 15.72 -21.71
N VAL A 49 14.72 15.28 -21.40
CA VAL A 49 15.51 14.44 -22.30
C VAL A 49 14.80 13.12 -22.59
N ASN A 50 14.32 12.41 -21.57
CA ASN A 50 13.58 11.17 -21.77
C ASN A 50 12.30 11.37 -22.60
N ARG A 51 11.58 12.48 -22.38
CA ARG A 51 10.40 12.82 -23.19
C ARG A 51 10.80 13.04 -24.65
N ARG A 52 11.88 13.79 -24.90
CA ARG A 52 12.41 14.06 -26.23
C ARG A 52 12.86 12.78 -26.93
N ASP A 53 13.64 11.93 -26.27
CA ASP A 53 14.11 10.64 -26.80
C ASP A 53 12.93 9.72 -27.14
N THR A 54 11.91 9.67 -26.28
CA THR A 54 10.67 8.90 -26.54
C THR A 54 9.95 9.41 -27.79
N GLN A 55 9.90 10.73 -28.01
CA GLN A 55 9.25 11.31 -29.18
C GLN A 55 10.07 11.10 -30.46
N GLN A 56 11.41 11.18 -30.38
CA GLN A 56 12.30 10.88 -31.51
C GLN A 56 12.19 9.41 -31.94
N ALA A 57 12.17 8.46 -31.01
CA ALA A 57 11.97 7.04 -31.32
C ALA A 57 10.61 6.76 -32.01
N LYS A 58 9.56 7.52 -31.64
CA LYS A 58 8.26 7.46 -32.32
C LYS A 58 8.32 8.05 -33.74
N GLN A 59 9.15 9.05 -34.00
CA GLN A 59 9.32 9.62 -35.34
C GLN A 59 10.04 8.65 -36.28
N GLU A 60 11.10 7.98 -35.82
CA GLU A 60 11.86 7.00 -36.61
C GLU A 60 10.98 5.85 -37.11
N THR A 61 10.07 5.37 -36.26
CA THR A 61 9.16 4.27 -36.57
C THR A 61 7.80 4.74 -37.12
N ALA A 62 7.65 6.04 -37.41
CA ALA A 62 6.35 6.63 -37.76
C ALA A 62 5.80 6.09 -39.09
N ALA A 63 6.63 5.88 -40.11
CA ALA A 63 6.19 5.39 -41.40
C ALA A 63 5.62 3.97 -41.32
N GLU A 64 6.33 3.06 -40.66
CA GLU A 64 5.87 1.69 -40.43
C GLU A 64 4.63 1.65 -39.54
N THR A 65 4.61 2.45 -38.47
CA THR A 65 3.46 2.55 -37.55
C THR A 65 2.21 3.08 -38.27
N ARG A 66 2.34 4.04 -39.19
CA ARG A 66 1.23 4.52 -40.03
C ARG A 66 0.70 3.42 -40.95
N ALA A 67 1.58 2.64 -41.57
CA ALA A 67 1.17 1.53 -42.43
C ALA A 67 0.40 0.45 -41.64
N ARG A 68 0.90 0.07 -40.45
CA ARG A 68 0.21 -0.88 -39.55
C ARG A 68 -1.13 -0.34 -39.04
N LEU A 69 -1.20 0.94 -38.70
CA LEU A 69 -2.47 1.58 -38.32
C LEU A 69 -3.47 1.59 -39.46
N ALA A 70 -3.05 1.92 -40.69
CA ALA A 70 -3.92 1.90 -41.86
C ALA A 70 -4.49 0.50 -42.12
N LYS A 71 -3.65 -0.54 -42.04
CA LYS A 71 -4.10 -1.94 -42.13
C LYS A 71 -5.12 -2.30 -41.05
N ALA A 72 -4.82 -2.04 -39.78
CA ALA A 72 -5.72 -2.35 -38.67
C ALA A 72 -7.05 -1.58 -38.74
N THR A 73 -7.03 -0.37 -39.30
CA THR A 73 -8.25 0.44 -39.50
C THR A 73 -9.10 -0.13 -40.64
N ALA A 74 -8.49 -0.54 -41.76
CA ALA A 74 -9.22 -1.17 -42.86
C ALA A 74 -9.86 -2.50 -42.44
N GLU A 75 -9.14 -3.35 -41.71
CA GLU A 75 -9.68 -4.61 -41.18
C GLU A 75 -10.82 -4.38 -40.16
N LEU A 76 -10.74 -3.29 -39.38
CA LEU A 76 -11.80 -2.90 -38.46
C LEU A 76 -13.06 -2.47 -39.20
N GLU A 77 -12.92 -1.61 -40.22
CA GLU A 77 -14.04 -1.15 -41.05
C GLU A 77 -14.75 -2.33 -41.73
N GLU A 78 -13.98 -3.31 -42.22
CA GLU A 78 -14.52 -4.54 -42.80
C GLU A 78 -15.32 -5.36 -41.78
N ALA A 79 -14.78 -5.58 -40.58
CA ALA A 79 -15.44 -6.32 -39.52
C ALA A 79 -16.70 -5.61 -38.97
N GLU A 80 -16.68 -4.28 -38.87
CA GLU A 80 -17.86 -3.49 -38.49
C GLU A 80 -18.96 -3.56 -39.57
N ALA A 81 -18.58 -3.57 -40.85
CA ALA A 81 -19.54 -3.77 -41.95
C ALA A 81 -20.16 -5.18 -41.94
N GLU A 82 -19.38 -6.21 -41.59
CA GLU A 82 -19.85 -7.58 -41.39
C GLU A 82 -20.81 -7.68 -40.19
N GLU A 83 -20.48 -7.03 -39.07
CA GLU A 83 -21.35 -6.98 -37.88
C GLU A 83 -22.73 -6.42 -38.23
N VAL A 84 -22.79 -5.30 -38.97
CA VAL A 84 -24.05 -4.68 -39.39
C VAL A 84 -24.87 -5.62 -40.30
N LYS A 85 -24.21 -6.41 -41.16
CA LYS A 85 -24.90 -7.41 -42.00
C LYS A 85 -25.50 -8.54 -41.15
N LEU A 86 -24.74 -9.06 -40.19
CA LEU A 86 -25.21 -10.14 -39.30
C LEU A 86 -26.32 -9.66 -38.35
N GLN A 87 -26.26 -8.42 -37.87
CA GLN A 87 -27.35 -7.82 -37.08
C GLN A 87 -28.67 -7.78 -37.87
N LYS A 88 -28.63 -7.36 -39.13
CA LYS A 88 -29.82 -7.39 -40.01
C LYS A 88 -30.31 -8.81 -40.27
N ALA A 89 -29.39 -9.76 -40.45
CA ALA A 89 -29.75 -11.17 -40.62
C ALA A 89 -30.42 -11.73 -39.36
N GLN A 90 -29.93 -11.35 -38.17
CA GLN A 90 -30.47 -11.72 -36.87
C GLN A 90 -31.90 -11.19 -36.68
N GLU A 91 -32.15 -9.92 -37.02
CA GLU A 91 -33.48 -9.32 -36.96
C GLU A 91 -34.48 -10.09 -37.86
N ASN A 92 -34.09 -10.40 -39.10
CA ASN A 92 -34.94 -11.14 -40.04
C ASN A 92 -35.24 -12.58 -39.58
N ILE A 93 -34.25 -13.28 -39.00
CA ILE A 93 -34.46 -14.65 -38.54
C ILE A 93 -35.27 -14.69 -37.23
N GLU A 94 -35.14 -13.69 -36.36
CA GLU A 94 -35.95 -13.57 -35.15
C GLU A 94 -37.44 -13.35 -35.48
N GLU A 95 -37.76 -12.57 -36.52
CA GLU A 95 -39.12 -12.45 -37.05
C GLU A 95 -39.66 -13.82 -37.49
N ARG A 96 -38.91 -14.54 -38.33
CA ARG A 96 -39.26 -15.90 -38.79
C ARG A 96 -39.43 -16.88 -37.63
N ARG A 97 -38.61 -16.76 -36.60
CA ARG A 97 -38.62 -17.60 -35.39
C ARG A 97 -39.86 -17.34 -34.55
N SER A 98 -40.20 -16.07 -34.36
CA SER A 98 -41.42 -15.65 -33.67
C SER A 98 -42.66 -16.19 -34.39
N ASP A 99 -42.72 -16.07 -35.71
CA ASP A 99 -43.81 -16.61 -36.54
C ASP A 99 -43.91 -18.13 -36.46
N ALA A 100 -42.78 -18.85 -36.57
CA ALA A 100 -42.74 -20.30 -36.46
C ALA A 100 -43.19 -20.77 -35.07
N ARG A 101 -42.80 -20.05 -34.00
CA ARG A 101 -43.23 -20.34 -32.62
C ARG A 101 -44.72 -20.11 -32.41
N ILE A 102 -45.27 -19.05 -32.99
CA ILE A 102 -46.72 -18.80 -32.96
C ILE A 102 -47.45 -19.91 -33.73
N GLY A 103 -46.95 -20.30 -34.90
CA GLY A 103 -47.48 -21.41 -35.69
C GLY A 103 -47.50 -22.73 -34.92
N GLN A 104 -46.38 -23.09 -34.28
CA GLN A 104 -46.29 -24.27 -33.43
C GLN A 104 -47.32 -24.25 -32.31
N LYS A 105 -47.44 -23.14 -31.56
CA LYS A 105 -48.43 -23.01 -30.47
C LYS A 105 -49.89 -23.09 -30.95
N ARG A 106 -50.17 -22.67 -32.19
CA ARG A 106 -51.52 -22.79 -32.78
C ARG A 106 -51.81 -24.23 -33.16
N ALA A 107 -50.86 -24.92 -33.79
CA ALA A 107 -50.99 -26.33 -34.16
C ALA A 107 -51.12 -27.23 -32.92
N ASP A 108 -50.37 -26.93 -31.86
CA ASP A 108 -50.42 -27.62 -30.57
C ASP A 108 -51.82 -27.56 -29.95
N ARG A 109 -52.38 -26.34 -29.84
CA ARG A 109 -53.77 -26.16 -29.39
C ARG A 109 -54.79 -26.85 -30.28
N ALA A 110 -54.61 -26.82 -31.60
CA ALA A 110 -55.52 -27.48 -32.53
C ALA A 110 -55.50 -29.01 -32.35
N ALA A 111 -54.32 -29.58 -32.11
CA ALA A 111 -54.15 -31.00 -31.82
C ALA A 111 -54.79 -31.39 -30.48
N ASP A 112 -54.60 -30.57 -29.44
CA ASP A 112 -55.25 -30.75 -28.13
C ASP A 112 -56.78 -30.67 -28.23
N ASP A 113 -57.31 -29.65 -28.89
CA ASP A 113 -58.75 -29.47 -29.10
C ASP A 113 -59.35 -30.64 -29.89
N ALA A 114 -58.66 -31.11 -30.94
CA ALA A 114 -59.09 -32.26 -31.72
C ALA A 114 -59.03 -33.55 -30.91
N ALA A 115 -58.03 -33.71 -30.03
CA ALA A 115 -57.89 -34.86 -29.15
C ALA A 115 -59.03 -34.88 -28.12
N GLN A 116 -59.32 -33.75 -27.50
CA GLN A 116 -60.42 -33.62 -26.55
C GLN A 116 -61.77 -33.92 -27.21
N ARG A 117 -62.05 -33.36 -28.40
CA ARG A 117 -63.30 -33.65 -29.14
C ARG A 117 -63.43 -35.13 -29.49
N TYR A 118 -62.34 -35.76 -29.90
CA TYR A 118 -62.34 -37.19 -30.19
C TYR A 118 -62.65 -38.03 -28.94
N GLU A 119 -62.04 -37.70 -27.80
CA GLU A 119 -62.31 -38.37 -26.52
C GLU A 119 -63.73 -38.12 -26.01
N GLU A 120 -64.27 -36.90 -26.14
CA GLU A 120 -65.66 -36.58 -25.80
C GLU A 120 -66.65 -37.43 -26.61
N ILE A 121 -66.45 -37.51 -27.93
CA ILE A 121 -67.30 -38.33 -28.81
C ILE A 121 -67.17 -39.82 -28.44
N LYS A 122 -65.95 -40.30 -28.16
CA LYS A 122 -65.71 -41.67 -27.71
C LYS A 122 -66.46 -41.94 -26.40
N PHE A 123 -66.42 -41.02 -25.46
CA PHE A 123 -67.14 -41.13 -24.18
C PHE A 123 -68.67 -41.12 -24.37
N ASP A 124 -69.20 -40.30 -25.28
CA ASP A 124 -70.64 -40.26 -25.60
C ASP A 124 -71.14 -41.53 -26.32
N VAL A 125 -70.38 -42.05 -27.31
CA VAL A 125 -70.65 -43.36 -27.95
C VAL A 125 -70.80 -44.43 -26.88
N LEU A 126 -69.87 -44.40 -25.93
CA LEU A 126 -69.79 -45.35 -24.85
C LEU A 126 -70.99 -45.17 -23.92
N ARG A 127 -71.25 -43.97 -23.37
CA ARG A 127 -72.42 -43.67 -22.51
C ARG A 127 -73.75 -44.14 -23.11
N HIS A 128 -73.99 -43.90 -24.41
CA HIS A 128 -75.21 -44.36 -25.08
C HIS A 128 -75.33 -45.89 -25.18
N ALA A 129 -74.22 -46.62 -25.27
CA ALA A 129 -74.22 -48.08 -25.27
C ALA A 129 -74.57 -48.70 -23.90
N PHE A 130 -74.54 -47.92 -22.80
CA PHE A 130 -74.81 -48.41 -21.43
C PHE A 130 -76.04 -47.77 -20.77
N ALA A 131 -77.01 -47.28 -21.55
CA ALA A 131 -78.26 -46.73 -21.03
C ALA A 131 -78.92 -47.70 -20.00
N GLY A 132 -79.24 -47.19 -18.81
CA GLY A 132 -79.84 -47.94 -17.69
C GLY A 132 -78.88 -48.42 -16.59
N VAL A 133 -77.57 -48.20 -16.72
CA VAL A 133 -76.55 -48.53 -15.68
C VAL A 133 -76.10 -47.26 -14.95
N THR A 134 -75.75 -47.32 -13.66
CA THR A 134 -75.31 -46.11 -12.92
C THR A 134 -73.96 -45.58 -13.44
N PRO A 135 -73.68 -44.27 -13.38
CA PRO A 135 -72.46 -43.68 -13.98
C PRO A 135 -71.14 -44.29 -13.50
N ASN A 136 -71.07 -44.70 -12.22
CA ASN A 136 -69.88 -45.33 -11.65
C ASN A 136 -69.65 -46.74 -12.21
N GLU A 137 -70.72 -47.50 -12.41
CA GLU A 137 -70.66 -48.85 -13.00
C GLU A 137 -70.35 -48.78 -14.50
N GLN A 138 -70.90 -47.79 -15.21
CA GLN A 138 -70.58 -47.52 -16.62
C GLN A 138 -69.08 -47.28 -16.80
N TYR A 139 -68.46 -46.45 -15.95
CA TYR A 139 -67.02 -46.17 -16.00
C TYR A 139 -66.18 -47.44 -15.81
N VAL A 140 -66.59 -48.32 -14.90
CA VAL A 140 -65.87 -49.58 -14.63
C VAL A 140 -65.88 -50.51 -15.84
N PHE A 141 -67.04 -50.72 -16.46
CA PHE A 141 -67.14 -51.55 -17.66
C PHE A 141 -66.40 -50.91 -18.85
N LEU A 142 -66.46 -49.59 -18.99
CA LEU A 142 -65.77 -48.86 -20.04
C LEU A 142 -64.27 -49.06 -20.01
N LYS A 143 -63.68 -48.91 -18.83
CA LYS A 143 -62.24 -48.98 -18.63
C LYS A 143 -61.74 -50.40 -18.85
N ILE A 144 -62.51 -51.42 -18.44
CA ILE A 144 -62.18 -52.82 -18.70
C ILE A 144 -62.21 -53.12 -20.20
N ILE A 145 -63.21 -52.62 -20.94
CA ILE A 145 -63.32 -52.82 -22.39
C ILE A 145 -62.22 -52.05 -23.16
N SER A 146 -62.00 -50.78 -22.82
CA SER A 146 -61.05 -49.88 -23.51
C SER A 146 -59.60 -50.22 -23.19
N ASP A 147 -59.27 -50.32 -21.90
CA ASP A 147 -57.88 -50.36 -21.44
C ASP A 147 -57.42 -51.79 -21.17
N ARG A 148 -58.31 -52.78 -21.32
CA ARG A 148 -58.08 -54.21 -21.08
C ARG A 148 -57.44 -54.48 -19.71
N ILE A 149 -57.78 -53.67 -18.71
CA ILE A 149 -57.24 -53.75 -17.34
C ILE A 149 -58.40 -53.75 -16.34
N CYS A 150 -58.31 -54.63 -15.33
CA CYS A 150 -59.26 -54.66 -14.22
C CYS A 150 -59.04 -53.46 -13.29
N LEU A 151 -60.05 -52.61 -13.12
CA LEU A 151 -59.97 -51.46 -12.20
C LEU A 151 -59.84 -51.83 -10.72
N ALA A 152 -60.32 -53.03 -10.32
CA ALA A 152 -60.27 -53.46 -8.94
C ALA A 152 -58.88 -53.97 -8.51
N CYS A 153 -58.12 -54.58 -9.42
CA CYS A 153 -56.84 -55.22 -9.08
C CYS A 153 -55.66 -54.86 -10.01
N GLY A 154 -55.89 -54.08 -11.07
CA GLY A 154 -54.84 -53.62 -12.00
C GLY A 154 -54.31 -54.66 -12.99
N ASN A 155 -54.80 -55.90 -12.93
CA ASN A 155 -54.37 -56.98 -13.83
C ASN A 155 -54.96 -56.84 -15.23
N LYS A 156 -54.28 -57.38 -16.25
CA LYS A 156 -54.83 -57.52 -17.60
C LYS A 156 -56.13 -58.32 -17.56
N ALA A 157 -57.15 -57.80 -18.22
CA ALA A 157 -58.51 -58.30 -18.21
C ALA A 157 -59.00 -58.59 -19.64
N ASP A 158 -58.11 -59.08 -20.51
CA ASP A 158 -58.40 -59.33 -21.94
C ASP A 158 -59.64 -60.23 -22.12
N ALA A 159 -59.69 -61.37 -21.42
CA ALA A 159 -60.80 -62.32 -21.48
C ALA A 159 -62.12 -61.74 -20.95
N ALA A 160 -62.05 -60.91 -19.89
CA ALA A 160 -63.23 -60.25 -19.34
C ALA A 160 -63.75 -59.16 -20.30
N ALA A 161 -62.84 -58.45 -20.95
CA ALA A 161 -63.17 -57.44 -21.94
C ALA A 161 -63.80 -58.06 -23.19
N GLU A 162 -63.27 -59.18 -23.70
CA GLU A 162 -63.86 -59.93 -24.82
C GLU A 162 -65.26 -60.44 -24.49
N GLU A 163 -65.46 -60.99 -23.28
CA GLU A 163 -66.77 -61.46 -22.84
C GLU A 163 -67.78 -60.32 -22.69
N LEU A 164 -67.36 -59.16 -22.20
CA LEU A 164 -68.21 -57.96 -22.13
C LEU A 164 -68.54 -57.41 -23.52
N GLU A 165 -67.59 -57.45 -24.46
CA GLU A 165 -67.82 -57.08 -25.87
C GLU A 165 -68.80 -58.03 -26.55
N ARG A 166 -68.67 -59.34 -26.31
CA ARG A 166 -69.59 -60.36 -26.82
C ARG A 166 -71.01 -60.16 -26.30
N ARG A 167 -71.16 -60.00 -24.98
CA ARG A 167 -72.47 -59.72 -24.35
C ARG A 167 -73.09 -58.42 -24.87
N ARG A 168 -72.28 -57.40 -25.14
CA ARG A 168 -72.73 -56.15 -25.78
C ARG A 168 -73.24 -56.39 -27.20
N ALA A 169 -72.51 -57.16 -28.01
CA ALA A 169 -72.90 -57.46 -29.39
C ALA A 169 -74.20 -58.30 -29.47
N GLU A 170 -74.40 -59.21 -28.51
CA GLU A 170 -75.58 -60.09 -28.41
C GLU A 170 -76.78 -59.45 -27.69
N ASN A 171 -76.66 -58.17 -27.29
CA ASN A 171 -77.67 -57.42 -26.53
C ASN A 171 -78.08 -58.10 -25.20
N LEU A 172 -77.09 -58.67 -24.51
CA LEU A 172 -77.23 -59.29 -23.20
C LEU A 172 -76.83 -58.31 -22.09
N CYS A 173 -77.37 -58.52 -20.89
CA CYS A 173 -76.92 -57.82 -19.71
C CYS A 173 -75.45 -58.14 -19.42
N LEU A 174 -74.62 -57.11 -19.28
CA LEU A 174 -73.17 -57.29 -19.09
C LEU A 174 -72.82 -57.95 -17.76
N VAL A 175 -73.65 -57.76 -16.73
CA VAL A 175 -73.44 -58.35 -15.40
C VAL A 175 -73.97 -59.78 -15.36
N CYS A 176 -75.25 -59.99 -15.67
CA CYS A 176 -75.92 -61.29 -15.47
C CYS A 176 -76.09 -62.13 -16.74
N GLY A 177 -75.81 -61.61 -17.92
CA GLY A 177 -75.93 -62.33 -19.20
C GLY A 177 -77.36 -62.52 -19.72
N SER A 178 -78.39 -62.02 -19.01
CA SER A 178 -79.79 -62.14 -19.45
C SER A 178 -80.13 -61.23 -20.63
N HIS A 179 -81.05 -61.64 -21.51
CA HIS A 179 -81.60 -60.76 -22.54
C HIS A 179 -82.25 -59.53 -21.92
N ARG A 180 -81.90 -58.33 -22.41
CA ARG A 180 -82.53 -57.09 -21.98
C ARG A 180 -83.95 -57.02 -22.53
N ALA A 181 -84.91 -56.60 -21.70
CA ALA A 181 -86.28 -56.37 -22.13
C ALA A 181 -86.27 -55.30 -23.24
N ALA A 182 -87.04 -55.53 -24.31
CA ALA A 182 -87.17 -54.60 -25.41
C ALA A 182 -88.00 -53.38 -24.96
N GLU A 183 -87.37 -52.46 -24.24
CA GLU A 183 -87.88 -51.10 -24.14
C GLU A 183 -87.73 -50.40 -25.51
N GLU A 184 -88.70 -49.54 -25.79
CA GLU A 184 -88.89 -48.77 -27.02
C GLU A 184 -87.57 -48.41 -27.71
N LYS A 185 -87.40 -48.93 -28.93
CA LYS A 185 -86.62 -48.34 -30.02
C LYS A 185 -85.49 -47.41 -29.52
N VAL A 186 -84.39 -48.00 -29.03
CA VAL A 186 -83.08 -47.34 -29.11
C VAL A 186 -82.73 -47.33 -30.60
N VAL A 187 -83.32 -46.37 -31.33
CA VAL A 187 -83.11 -46.15 -32.75
C VAL A 187 -81.64 -45.83 -32.97
N SER A 188 -80.96 -46.70 -33.73
CA SER A 188 -79.76 -46.53 -34.56
C SER A 188 -78.96 -45.20 -34.50
N THR A 189 -78.58 -44.69 -33.34
CA THR A 189 -77.57 -43.61 -33.21
C THR A 189 -76.15 -44.16 -33.30
N ALA A 190 -75.94 -45.47 -33.11
CA ALA A 190 -74.61 -46.09 -33.13
C ALA A 190 -73.83 -45.84 -34.43
N LYS A 191 -74.46 -45.94 -35.61
CA LYS A 191 -73.77 -45.74 -36.90
C LYS A 191 -73.44 -44.26 -37.16
N ALA A 192 -74.33 -43.34 -36.77
CA ALA A 192 -74.12 -41.91 -36.93
C ALA A 192 -73.03 -41.38 -35.97
N VAL A 193 -72.99 -41.88 -34.73
CA VAL A 193 -71.95 -41.49 -33.77
C VAL A 193 -70.61 -42.18 -34.08
N GLN A 194 -70.60 -43.41 -34.62
CA GLN A 194 -69.38 -44.04 -35.16
C GLN A 194 -68.79 -43.25 -36.34
N LEU A 195 -69.63 -42.73 -37.24
CA LEU A 195 -69.19 -41.87 -38.34
C LEU A 195 -68.55 -40.58 -37.79
N LYS A 196 -69.20 -39.92 -36.82
CA LYS A 196 -68.64 -38.74 -36.13
C LYS A 196 -67.31 -39.02 -35.42
N ALA A 197 -67.16 -40.19 -34.81
CA ALA A 197 -65.90 -40.60 -34.17
C ALA A 197 -64.78 -40.81 -35.21
N ALA A 198 -65.09 -41.39 -36.37
CA ALA A 198 -64.13 -41.57 -37.46
C ALA A 198 -63.71 -40.22 -38.08
N GLU A 199 -64.65 -39.29 -38.24
CA GLU A 199 -64.37 -37.91 -38.69
C GLU A 199 -63.48 -37.16 -37.68
N ALA A 200 -63.81 -37.24 -36.38
CA ALA A 200 -63.00 -36.62 -35.32
C ALA A 200 -61.60 -37.24 -35.20
N PHE A 201 -61.47 -38.56 -35.39
CA PHE A 201 -60.17 -39.21 -35.43
C PHE A 201 -59.33 -38.75 -36.62
N THR A 202 -59.93 -38.61 -37.80
CA THR A 202 -59.26 -38.09 -38.99
C THR A 202 -58.80 -36.66 -38.77
N ALA A 203 -59.64 -35.82 -38.17
CA ALA A 203 -59.29 -34.46 -37.79
C ALA A 203 -58.13 -34.39 -36.78
N LEU A 204 -58.09 -35.30 -35.80
CA LEU A 204 -56.98 -35.43 -34.86
C LEU A 204 -55.67 -35.85 -35.55
N GLN A 205 -55.72 -36.81 -36.50
CA GLN A 205 -54.52 -37.20 -37.25
C GLN A 205 -53.97 -36.02 -38.05
N HIS A 206 -54.81 -35.29 -38.77
CA HIS A 206 -54.39 -34.08 -39.48
C HIS A 206 -53.82 -33.01 -38.55
N ALA A 207 -54.44 -32.75 -37.40
CA ALA A 207 -53.93 -31.76 -36.44
C ALA A 207 -52.57 -32.18 -35.85
N ARG A 208 -52.32 -33.49 -35.67
CA ARG A 208 -51.01 -34.01 -35.24
C ARG A 208 -49.94 -33.91 -36.32
N GLU A 209 -50.30 -34.16 -37.58
CA GLU A 209 -49.41 -33.96 -38.73
C GLU A 209 -49.02 -32.48 -38.84
N GLU A 210 -49.98 -31.55 -38.74
CA GLU A 210 -49.73 -30.10 -38.74
C GLU A 210 -48.83 -29.66 -37.57
N LEU A 211 -49.03 -30.23 -36.37
CA LEU A 211 -48.15 -29.99 -35.23
C LEU A 211 -46.72 -30.47 -35.51
N HIS A 212 -46.57 -31.68 -36.04
CA HIS A 212 -45.26 -32.22 -36.39
C HIS A 212 -44.52 -31.32 -37.40
N ASP A 213 -45.20 -30.88 -38.45
CA ASP A 213 -44.62 -29.98 -39.45
C ASP A 213 -44.24 -28.62 -38.85
N ALA A 214 -45.07 -28.08 -37.96
CA ALA A 214 -44.78 -26.83 -37.25
C ALA A 214 -43.59 -26.96 -36.30
N GLU A 215 -43.43 -28.10 -35.62
CA GLU A 215 -42.27 -28.41 -34.78
C GLU A 215 -40.97 -28.52 -35.58
N VAL A 216 -41.01 -29.23 -36.71
CA VAL A 216 -39.86 -29.35 -37.63
C VAL A 216 -39.45 -27.97 -38.16
N LYS A 217 -40.42 -27.16 -38.58
CA LYS A 217 -40.18 -25.79 -39.04
C LYS A 217 -39.58 -24.91 -37.94
N TYR A 218 -40.14 -24.94 -36.74
CA TYR A 218 -39.61 -24.16 -35.61
C TYR A 218 -38.17 -24.58 -35.26
N ARG A 219 -37.89 -25.89 -35.21
CA ARG A 219 -36.55 -26.41 -34.95
C ARG A 219 -35.53 -25.96 -36.00
N SER A 220 -35.90 -25.98 -37.28
CA SER A 220 -35.03 -25.50 -38.36
C SER A 220 -34.70 -24.02 -38.21
N VAL A 221 -35.69 -23.18 -37.90
CA VAL A 221 -35.48 -21.73 -37.74
C VAL A 221 -34.70 -21.40 -36.46
N GLU A 222 -34.88 -22.17 -35.40
CA GLU A 222 -34.09 -22.04 -34.16
C GLU A 222 -32.61 -22.36 -34.40
N GLU A 223 -32.30 -23.36 -35.23
CA GLU A 223 -30.92 -23.69 -35.59
C GLU A 223 -30.28 -22.59 -36.45
N ASP A 224 -31.00 -22.09 -37.46
CA ASP A 224 -30.55 -20.94 -38.27
C ASP A 224 -30.26 -19.72 -37.38
N TYR A 225 -31.12 -19.44 -36.38
CA TYR A 225 -30.92 -18.37 -35.41
C TYR A 225 -29.63 -18.55 -34.62
N ARG A 226 -29.38 -19.76 -34.11
CA ARG A 226 -28.16 -20.07 -33.33
C ARG A 226 -26.88 -19.89 -34.14
N VAL A 227 -26.89 -20.26 -35.42
CA VAL A 227 -25.75 -20.05 -36.31
C VAL A 227 -25.45 -18.55 -36.45
N ILE A 228 -26.48 -17.74 -36.77
CA ILE A 228 -26.32 -16.29 -36.93
C ILE A 228 -25.87 -15.61 -35.62
N ASP A 229 -26.41 -16.03 -34.48
CA ASP A 229 -26.05 -15.48 -33.17
C ASP A 229 -24.58 -15.76 -32.81
N ASN A 230 -24.11 -16.99 -33.05
CA ASN A 230 -22.71 -17.36 -32.86
C ASN A 230 -21.76 -16.58 -33.79
N ASP A 231 -22.13 -16.41 -35.06
CA ASP A 231 -21.36 -15.63 -36.02
C ASP A 231 -21.28 -14.16 -35.59
N LEU A 232 -22.39 -13.59 -35.11
CA LEU A 232 -22.43 -12.22 -34.60
C LEU A 232 -21.54 -12.04 -33.37
N GLU A 233 -21.56 -12.99 -32.42
CA GLU A 233 -20.63 -12.96 -31.28
C GLU A 233 -19.16 -13.03 -31.71
N ALA A 234 -18.84 -13.89 -32.68
CA ALA A 234 -17.47 -14.04 -33.18
C ALA A 234 -16.97 -12.74 -33.83
N VAL A 235 -17.80 -12.10 -34.66
CA VAL A 235 -17.47 -10.82 -35.31
C VAL A 235 -17.33 -9.71 -34.27
N ARG A 236 -18.22 -9.61 -33.27
CA ARG A 236 -18.09 -8.61 -32.19
C ARG A 236 -16.77 -8.73 -31.42
N ARG A 237 -16.36 -9.95 -31.07
CA ARG A 237 -15.05 -10.18 -30.43
C ARG A 237 -13.88 -9.74 -31.32
N ARG A 238 -14.00 -9.97 -32.64
CA ARG A 238 -13.02 -9.52 -33.64
C ARG A 238 -12.94 -7.99 -33.72
N VAL A 239 -14.09 -7.30 -33.81
CA VAL A 239 -14.18 -5.82 -33.79
C VAL A 239 -13.48 -5.24 -32.56
N ASP A 240 -13.75 -5.76 -31.36
CA ASP A 240 -13.12 -5.29 -30.14
C ASP A 240 -11.60 -5.50 -30.11
N SER A 241 -11.12 -6.63 -30.65
CA SER A 241 -9.69 -6.90 -30.78
C SER A 241 -9.02 -5.88 -31.71
N LEU A 242 -9.60 -5.66 -32.90
CA LEU A 242 -9.09 -4.73 -33.90
C LEU A 242 -9.13 -3.27 -33.41
N ARG A 243 -10.18 -2.86 -32.68
CA ARG A 243 -10.25 -1.54 -32.02
C ARG A 243 -9.10 -1.32 -31.04
N ARG A 244 -8.77 -2.32 -30.22
CA ARG A 244 -7.64 -2.26 -29.28
C ARG A 244 -6.30 -2.17 -30.02
N GLU A 245 -6.16 -2.92 -31.10
CA GLU A 245 -4.96 -2.88 -31.94
C GLU A 245 -4.77 -1.52 -32.62
N ALA A 246 -5.83 -0.98 -33.24
CA ALA A 246 -5.80 0.34 -33.86
C ALA A 246 -5.45 1.45 -32.83
N ARG A 247 -6.01 1.39 -31.61
CA ARG A 247 -5.63 2.30 -30.51
C ARG A 247 -4.14 2.20 -30.15
N ARG A 248 -3.61 0.97 -30.05
CA ARG A 248 -2.21 0.72 -29.73
C ARG A 248 -1.28 1.34 -30.78
N TRP A 249 -1.58 1.15 -32.07
CA TRP A 249 -0.79 1.75 -33.15
C TRP A 249 -0.92 3.27 -33.17
N ARG A 250 -2.12 3.83 -32.93
CA ARG A 250 -2.33 5.27 -32.82
C ARG A 250 -1.53 5.91 -31.68
N SER A 251 -1.42 5.28 -30.52
CA SER A 251 -0.61 5.81 -29.39
C SER A 251 0.91 5.85 -29.63
N LYS A 252 1.38 5.08 -30.62
CA LYS A 252 2.80 5.00 -31.01
C LYS A 252 3.21 6.06 -32.02
N LEU A 253 2.25 6.78 -32.62
CA LEU A 253 2.57 7.89 -33.51
C LEU A 253 3.09 9.10 -32.70
N PRO A 254 4.06 9.85 -33.25
CA PRO A 254 4.54 11.08 -32.63
C PRO A 254 3.42 12.13 -32.60
N ALA A 255 3.46 13.02 -31.60
CA ALA A 255 2.59 14.19 -31.59
C ALA A 255 2.93 15.08 -32.81
N GLN A 256 1.92 15.66 -33.47
CA GLN A 256 2.09 16.38 -34.75
C GLN A 256 2.92 17.68 -34.65
N ASP A 257 3.22 18.16 -33.44
CA ASP A 257 3.85 19.46 -33.23
C ASP A 257 5.39 19.35 -33.20
N GLN A 258 6.03 19.37 -34.38
CA GLN A 258 7.49 19.47 -34.50
C GLN A 258 8.04 20.76 -33.84
N ALA A 259 7.25 21.84 -33.77
CA ALA A 259 7.65 23.07 -33.09
C ALA A 259 7.65 22.92 -31.56
N ALA A 260 6.89 21.98 -30.99
CA ALA A 260 7.00 21.62 -29.57
C ALA A 260 8.34 20.93 -29.26
N LEU A 261 8.85 20.09 -30.17
CA LEU A 261 10.14 19.42 -29.98
C LEU A 261 11.32 20.39 -30.05
N ALA A 262 11.32 21.30 -31.02
CA ALA A 262 12.33 22.36 -31.10
C ALA A 262 12.35 23.24 -29.83
N ARG A 263 11.18 23.59 -29.29
CA ARG A 263 11.06 24.32 -28.01
C ARG A 263 11.61 23.52 -26.82
N ASP A 264 11.38 22.20 -26.79
CA ASP A 264 11.95 21.33 -25.76
C ASP A 264 13.48 21.24 -25.89
N GLU A 265 14.04 21.25 -27.10
CA GLU A 265 15.49 21.28 -27.35
C GLU A 265 16.14 22.58 -26.86
N ASP A 266 15.59 23.74 -27.24
CA ASP A 266 16.06 25.05 -26.77
C ASP A 266 16.03 25.13 -25.24
N ARG A 267 14.96 24.59 -24.63
CA ARG A 267 14.81 24.54 -23.18
C ARG A 267 15.83 23.60 -22.52
N ILE A 268 16.08 22.43 -23.10
CA ILE A 268 17.11 21.50 -22.61
C ILE A 268 18.48 22.18 -22.65
N GLU A 269 18.82 22.88 -23.73
CA GLU A 269 20.09 23.60 -23.84
C GLU A 269 20.21 24.73 -22.81
N GLY A 270 19.13 25.50 -22.58
CA GLY A 270 19.09 26.50 -21.52
C GLY A 270 19.35 25.89 -20.13
N LEU A 271 18.65 24.82 -19.79
CA LEU A 271 18.82 24.12 -18.50
C LEU A 271 20.21 23.49 -18.35
N ARG A 272 20.82 22.98 -19.43
CA ARG A 272 22.22 22.49 -19.40
C ARG A 272 23.19 23.58 -19.02
N ARG A 273 23.04 24.76 -19.63
CA ARG A 273 23.88 25.93 -19.33
C ARG A 273 23.71 26.37 -17.88
N GLU A 274 22.49 26.42 -17.36
CA GLU A 274 22.24 26.72 -15.95
C GLU A 274 22.89 25.71 -15.00
N VAL A 275 22.79 24.41 -15.27
CA VAL A 275 23.47 23.37 -14.46
C VAL A 275 24.98 23.57 -14.45
N ILE A 276 25.58 23.92 -15.60
CA ILE A 276 27.02 24.21 -15.69
C ILE A 276 27.36 25.45 -14.85
N ASN A 277 26.54 26.50 -14.91
CA ASN A 277 26.75 27.70 -14.11
C ASN A 277 26.70 27.40 -12.61
N PHE A 278 25.70 26.68 -12.12
CA PHE A 278 25.63 26.29 -10.71
C PHE A 278 26.81 25.41 -10.28
N ARG A 279 27.29 24.51 -11.15
CA ARG A 279 28.49 23.72 -10.87
C ARG A 279 29.72 24.61 -10.76
N LYS A 280 29.86 25.60 -11.64
CA LYS A 280 30.96 26.57 -11.59
C LYS A 280 30.88 27.42 -10.32
N GLU A 281 29.71 27.95 -9.97
CA GLU A 281 29.51 28.71 -8.73
C GLU A 281 29.89 27.89 -7.50
N ARG A 282 29.49 26.61 -7.47
CA ARG A 282 29.90 25.67 -6.44
C ARG A 282 31.42 25.51 -6.43
N ASP A 283 32.05 25.24 -7.56
CA ASP A 283 33.50 25.00 -7.64
C ASP A 283 34.30 26.24 -7.20
N ASP A 284 33.86 27.44 -7.57
CA ASP A 284 34.45 28.73 -7.16
C ASP A 284 34.29 28.95 -5.63
N ALA A 285 33.12 28.65 -5.06
CA ALA A 285 32.88 28.75 -3.62
C ALA A 285 33.65 27.68 -2.84
N GLU A 286 33.75 26.46 -3.40
CA GLU A 286 34.60 25.41 -2.89
C GLU A 286 36.03 25.93 -2.83
N GLU A 287 36.65 26.38 -3.92
CA GLU A 287 38.04 26.86 -3.91
C GLU A 287 38.34 27.84 -2.77
N LYS A 288 37.48 28.85 -2.59
CA LYS A 288 37.57 29.83 -1.49
C LYS A 288 37.49 29.19 -0.11
N ILE A 289 36.55 28.24 0.09
CA ILE A 289 36.39 27.61 1.40
C ILE A 289 37.57 26.72 1.79
N ALA A 290 38.32 26.12 0.83
CA ALA A 290 39.54 25.38 1.21
C ALA A 290 40.59 26.28 1.83
N VAL A 291 40.74 27.51 1.33
CA VAL A 291 41.73 28.44 1.86
C VAL A 291 41.40 28.73 3.33
N LEU A 292 40.14 29.04 3.63
CA LEU A 292 39.69 29.31 4.99
C LEU A 292 39.74 28.07 5.90
N LEU A 293 39.43 26.88 5.38
CA LEU A 293 39.56 25.63 6.14
C LEU A 293 41.03 25.28 6.40
N ALA A 294 41.94 25.61 5.49
CA ALA A 294 43.38 25.46 5.71
C ALA A 294 43.88 26.43 6.79
N GLU A 295 43.40 27.68 6.81
CA GLU A 295 43.69 28.63 7.90
C GLU A 295 43.18 28.10 9.24
N LEU A 296 41.94 27.60 9.30
CA LEU A 296 41.37 27.00 10.51
C LEU A 296 42.14 25.76 10.96
N LYS A 297 42.62 24.94 10.03
CA LYS A 297 43.47 23.78 10.31
C LYS A 297 44.77 24.22 11.00
N VAL A 298 45.48 25.19 10.42
CA VAL A 298 46.73 25.73 11.01
C VAL A 298 46.46 26.34 12.39
N ALA A 299 45.38 27.10 12.55
CA ALA A 299 45.00 27.67 13.84
C ALA A 299 44.69 26.58 14.88
N THR A 300 44.02 25.49 14.49
CA THR A 300 43.72 24.36 15.38
C THR A 300 44.98 23.57 15.73
N GLU A 301 45.89 23.35 14.77
CA GLU A 301 47.17 22.71 15.03
C GLU A 301 48.00 23.51 16.03
N SER A 302 47.93 24.85 16.00
CA SER A 302 48.67 25.71 16.95
C SER A 302 48.26 25.56 18.42
N ILE A 303 47.00 25.17 18.70
CA ILE A 303 46.50 24.95 20.06
C ILE A 303 46.52 23.50 20.50
N ARG A 304 46.85 22.57 19.59
CA ARG A 304 46.72 21.13 19.76
C ARG A 304 47.44 20.63 21.00
N GLU A 305 48.75 20.87 21.09
CA GLU A 305 49.59 20.33 22.18
C GLU A 305 49.12 20.84 23.54
N ARG A 306 48.71 22.11 23.61
CA ARG A 306 48.17 22.71 24.83
C ARG A 306 46.84 22.07 25.20
N LEU A 307 45.91 21.90 24.26
CA LEU A 307 44.62 21.29 24.52
C LEU A 307 44.75 19.83 24.96
N GLU A 308 45.61 19.05 24.30
CA GLU A 308 45.91 17.67 24.67
C GLU A 308 46.51 17.59 26.09
N ALA A 309 47.42 18.50 26.45
CA ALA A 309 48.02 18.56 27.78
C ALA A 309 47.00 18.93 28.88
N GLU A 310 46.17 19.95 28.65
CA GLU A 310 45.15 20.38 29.61
C GLU A 310 44.10 19.27 29.83
N PHE A 311 43.71 18.57 28.76
CA PHE A 311 42.82 17.41 28.82
C PHE A 311 43.44 16.25 29.60
N GLN A 312 44.67 15.86 29.26
CA GLN A 312 45.35 14.73 29.89
C GLN A 312 45.48 14.92 31.39
N ARG A 313 45.81 16.14 31.82
CA ARG A 313 45.98 16.49 33.22
C ARG A 313 44.68 16.34 34.03
N HIS A 314 43.52 16.67 33.45
CA HIS A 314 42.23 16.46 34.11
C HIS A 314 41.77 15.00 34.05
N ALA A 315 42.02 14.34 32.92
CA ALA A 315 41.57 12.98 32.66
C ALA A 315 42.34 11.93 33.49
N GLN A 316 43.64 12.12 33.72
CA GLN A 316 44.49 11.14 34.42
C GLN A 316 44.10 10.93 35.89
N ASP A 317 43.64 11.98 36.57
CA ASP A 317 43.30 11.91 38.00
C ASP A 317 41.86 11.39 38.17
N PHE A 318 41.01 11.66 37.18
CA PHE A 318 39.61 11.23 37.15
C PHE A 318 39.46 9.76 36.75
N PHE A 319 39.99 9.34 35.59
CA PHE A 319 39.81 7.98 35.07
C PHE A 319 40.89 7.01 35.57
N ALA A 320 40.51 5.77 35.88
CA ALA A 320 41.47 4.69 36.14
C ALA A 320 42.10 4.15 34.85
N GLU A 321 41.37 4.24 33.74
CA GLU A 321 41.81 3.86 32.40
C GLU A 321 42.61 5.01 31.76
N LYS A 322 43.57 4.69 30.88
CA LYS A 322 44.27 5.74 30.14
C LYS A 322 43.31 6.33 29.09
N ALA A 323 42.91 7.57 29.31
CA ALA A 323 42.19 8.40 28.35
C ALA A 323 43.14 9.42 27.72
N ARG A 324 43.14 9.53 26.40
CA ARG A 324 43.91 10.51 25.62
C ARG A 324 43.02 11.25 24.66
N LEU A 325 43.33 12.52 24.44
CA LEU A 325 42.76 13.32 23.37
C LEU A 325 43.69 13.24 22.15
N VAL A 326 43.12 13.02 20.97
CA VAL A 326 43.89 12.88 19.73
C VAL A 326 43.30 13.80 18.67
N TYR A 327 44.16 14.60 18.03
CA TYR A 327 43.76 15.33 16.83
C TYR A 327 43.49 14.37 15.67
N ALA A 328 42.24 14.33 15.23
CA ALA A 328 41.74 13.42 14.22
C ALA A 328 40.83 14.18 13.24
N PRO A 329 41.40 14.89 12.24
CA PRO A 329 40.61 15.61 11.25
C PRO A 329 39.63 14.69 10.51
N ARG A 330 38.40 15.16 10.35
CA ARG A 330 37.36 14.42 9.64
C ARG A 330 37.33 14.82 8.17
N LYS A 331 37.28 13.83 7.29
CA LYS A 331 37.00 14.03 5.87
C LYS A 331 35.51 14.03 5.62
N ASP A 332 34.96 15.14 5.14
CA ASP A 332 33.54 15.24 4.80
C ASP A 332 33.28 16.16 3.60
N ARG A 333 32.08 16.09 3.03
CA ARG A 333 31.62 16.97 1.96
C ARG A 333 30.75 18.08 2.51
N ILE A 334 30.77 19.22 1.83
CA ILE A 334 29.78 20.27 2.02
C ILE A 334 28.70 20.06 0.98
N GLY A 335 27.47 19.76 1.40
CA GLY A 335 26.40 19.34 0.50
C GLY A 335 26.45 17.85 0.14
N GLN A 336 25.92 17.47 -1.03
CA GLN A 336 25.86 16.06 -1.46
C GLN A 336 26.81 15.75 -2.63
N GLY A 337 27.05 16.74 -3.49
CA GLY A 337 28.06 16.70 -4.55
C GLY A 337 29.44 17.20 -4.09
N GLY A 338 30.29 17.50 -5.07
CA GLY A 338 31.51 18.27 -4.83
C GLY A 338 32.70 17.50 -4.27
N ARG A 339 33.69 18.27 -3.82
CA ARG A 339 34.93 17.75 -3.24
C ARG A 339 34.82 17.42 -1.75
N VAL A 340 35.77 16.65 -1.25
CA VAL A 340 35.89 16.29 0.15
C VAL A 340 36.89 17.24 0.82
N PHE A 341 36.52 17.73 2.00
CA PHE A 341 37.29 18.64 2.83
C PHE A 341 37.73 17.97 4.12
N GLU A 342 38.84 18.44 4.70
CA GLU A 342 39.26 18.06 6.04
C GLU A 342 38.81 19.11 7.05
N PHE A 343 38.00 18.70 8.01
CA PHE A 343 37.54 19.53 9.12
C PHE A 343 38.34 19.19 10.38
N PRO A 344 38.89 20.19 11.09
CA PRO A 344 39.64 19.95 12.32
C PRO A 344 38.72 19.39 13.39
N ALA A 345 39.17 18.33 14.05
CA ALA A 345 38.41 17.63 15.07
C ALA A 345 39.36 16.91 16.04
N PHE A 346 38.86 16.67 17.25
CA PHE A 346 39.51 15.83 18.25
C PHE A 346 38.62 14.65 18.59
N GLU A 347 39.27 13.50 18.81
CA GLU A 347 38.66 12.27 19.28
C GLU A 347 39.29 11.85 20.61
N ILE A 348 38.55 11.05 21.38
CA ILE A 348 39.07 10.43 22.59
C ILE A 348 39.48 8.99 22.29
N GLU A 349 40.64 8.61 22.80
CA GLU A 349 41.08 7.23 22.88
C GLU A 349 41.07 6.76 24.33
N LEU A 350 40.24 5.76 24.63
CA LEU A 350 40.17 5.12 25.94
C LEU A 350 40.62 3.66 25.85
N THR A 351 41.68 3.34 26.59
CA THR A 351 42.17 1.96 26.74
C THR A 351 41.23 1.14 27.64
N SER A 352 41.07 -0.16 27.37
CA SER A 352 40.42 -1.10 28.28
C SER A 352 41.47 -1.96 28.97
N SER A 353 41.40 -2.06 30.28
CA SER A 353 42.26 -2.94 31.10
C SER A 353 41.72 -4.38 31.23
N ALA A 354 40.61 -4.71 30.56
CA ALA A 354 39.88 -5.97 30.75
C ALA A 354 40.20 -7.08 29.73
N THR A 355 40.97 -6.79 28.68
CA THR A 355 41.33 -7.76 27.63
C THR A 355 42.80 -7.61 27.27
N ASP A 356 43.50 -8.72 27.03
CA ASP A 356 44.93 -8.83 26.61
C ASP A 356 45.24 -8.23 25.21
N GLY A 357 44.45 -7.23 24.78
CA GLY A 357 44.70 -6.41 23.61
C GLY A 357 44.21 -4.99 23.87
N ASP A 358 44.99 -4.00 23.45
CA ASP A 358 44.70 -2.58 23.56
C ASP A 358 43.46 -2.21 22.71
N PHE A 359 42.26 -2.54 23.20
CA PHE A 359 41.03 -2.13 22.55
C PHE A 359 40.79 -0.65 22.85
N VAL A 360 40.96 0.19 21.83
CA VAL A 360 40.73 1.63 21.92
C VAL A 360 39.27 1.94 21.65
N ARG A 361 38.57 2.43 22.66
CA ARG A 361 37.21 2.95 22.52
C ARG A 361 37.26 4.37 21.99
N ARG A 362 36.54 4.63 20.90
CA ARG A 362 36.47 5.93 20.20
C ARG A 362 35.05 6.48 20.06
N SER A 363 34.04 5.68 20.38
CA SER A 363 32.62 6.08 20.25
C SER A 363 31.94 6.26 21.60
N ALA A 364 31.01 7.21 21.65
CA ALA A 364 30.18 7.50 22.82
C ALA A 364 29.34 6.31 23.29
N THR A 365 29.07 5.33 22.42
CA THR A 365 28.32 4.11 22.75
C THR A 365 29.17 3.03 23.42
N GLN A 366 30.49 3.19 23.43
CA GLN A 366 31.43 2.20 23.97
C GLN A 366 31.83 2.49 25.43
N VAL A 367 31.36 3.59 26.00
CA VAL A 367 31.69 4.05 27.36
C VAL A 367 30.44 4.12 28.23
N SER A 368 30.60 4.07 29.56
CA SER A 368 29.48 4.22 30.50
C SER A 368 28.88 5.64 30.43
N LEU A 369 27.68 5.83 30.96
CA LEU A 369 27.04 7.15 31.04
C LEU A 369 27.94 8.17 31.78
N SER A 370 28.47 7.78 32.94
CA SER A 370 29.38 8.58 33.76
C SER A 370 30.64 8.99 32.99
N GLN A 371 31.27 8.03 32.29
CA GLN A 371 32.45 8.28 31.47
C GLN A 371 32.12 9.25 30.33
N ARG A 372 31.03 9.01 29.61
CA ARG A 372 30.60 9.83 28.48
C ARG A 372 30.43 11.30 28.86
N GLU A 373 29.79 11.56 30.01
CA GLU A 373 29.53 12.91 30.49
C GLU A 373 30.81 13.59 30.99
N TYR A 374 31.62 12.91 31.80
CA TYR A 374 32.83 13.51 32.35
C TYR A 374 33.93 13.70 31.32
N LEU A 375 33.99 12.88 30.28
CA LEU A 375 34.85 13.14 29.12
C LEU A 375 34.44 14.43 28.38
N ASP A 376 33.13 14.69 28.25
CA ASP A 376 32.64 15.93 27.65
C ASP A 376 32.92 17.14 28.55
N ILE A 377 32.70 17.01 29.86
CA ILE A 377 33.00 18.05 30.85
C ILE A 377 34.48 18.39 30.84
N ILE A 378 35.36 17.38 30.96
CA ILE A 378 36.81 17.55 30.96
C ILE A 378 37.28 18.18 29.66
N PHE A 379 36.73 17.77 28.51
CA PHE A 379 37.04 18.40 27.23
C PHE A 379 36.65 19.89 27.22
N ARG A 380 35.46 20.25 27.71
CA ARG A 380 35.03 21.65 27.86
C ARG A 380 35.92 22.44 28.79
N MET A 381 36.30 21.88 29.95
CA MET A 381 37.24 22.52 30.88
C MET A 381 38.57 22.82 30.20
N SER A 382 39.08 21.84 29.45
CA SER A 382 40.36 21.94 28.72
C SER A 382 40.30 23.04 27.66
N LEU A 383 39.17 23.19 26.96
CA LEU A 383 38.98 24.28 26.00
C LEU A 383 38.96 25.64 26.68
N VAL A 384 38.24 25.79 27.80
CA VAL A 384 38.19 27.06 28.54
C VAL A 384 39.59 27.44 29.05
N GLU A 385 40.39 26.50 29.53
CA GLU A 385 41.75 26.78 29.99
C GLU A 385 42.74 27.04 28.84
N THR A 386 42.53 26.38 27.69
CA THR A 386 43.31 26.59 26.47
C THR A 386 43.08 27.99 25.90
N PHE A 387 41.82 28.42 25.79
CA PHE A 387 41.45 29.70 25.18
C PHE A 387 41.42 30.87 26.17
N GLY A 388 40.95 30.65 27.40
CA GLY A 388 40.72 31.69 28.40
C GLY A 388 41.95 32.13 29.18
N GLY A 389 43.11 31.48 28.98
CA GLY A 389 44.38 31.92 29.57
C GLY A 389 44.37 32.04 31.10
N ALA A 390 43.53 31.24 31.76
CA ALA A 390 43.21 31.25 33.19
C ALA A 390 42.10 32.21 33.70
N SER A 391 41.27 32.74 32.81
CA SER A 391 40.09 33.53 33.17
C SER A 391 38.84 33.02 32.46
N GLY A 392 37.69 33.02 33.13
CA GLY A 392 36.44 32.55 32.52
C GLY A 392 35.35 32.21 33.53
N SER A 393 34.22 31.73 33.01
CA SER A 393 33.15 31.17 33.82
C SER A 393 32.79 29.79 33.29
N PHE A 394 32.69 28.81 34.20
CA PHE A 394 32.32 27.44 33.90
C PHE A 394 31.05 27.09 34.67
N ILE A 395 29.94 26.89 33.95
CA ILE A 395 28.62 26.66 34.54
C ILE A 395 28.19 25.25 34.18
N VAL A 396 27.84 24.45 35.19
CA VAL A 396 27.39 23.06 35.00
C VAL A 396 26.13 22.81 35.81
N ASP A 397 25.17 22.15 35.18
CA ASP A 397 23.90 21.74 35.80
C ASP A 397 23.90 20.22 36.04
N GLY A 398 23.57 19.82 37.27
CA GLY A 398 23.50 18.45 37.72
C GLY A 398 24.76 17.58 37.54
N PRO A 399 25.99 18.07 37.76
CA PRO A 399 27.21 17.26 37.56
C PRO A 399 27.26 15.99 38.43
N GLU A 400 26.52 15.93 39.53
CA GLU A 400 26.45 14.81 40.45
C GLU A 400 25.57 13.64 39.97
N GLY A 401 24.69 13.85 38.99
CA GLY A 401 23.60 12.91 38.68
C GLY A 401 24.04 11.61 38.00
N SER A 402 25.21 11.59 37.37
CA SER A 402 25.68 10.45 36.58
C SER A 402 26.82 9.65 37.22
N VAL A 403 27.31 10.06 38.40
CA VAL A 403 28.46 9.44 39.07
C VAL A 403 28.02 8.49 40.18
N ASP A 404 28.73 7.37 40.32
CA ASP A 404 28.61 6.51 41.50
C ASP A 404 29.38 7.09 42.70
N ALA A 405 29.31 6.43 43.85
CA ALA A 405 29.94 6.91 45.08
C ALA A 405 31.46 7.12 44.98
N VAL A 406 32.16 6.32 44.16
CA VAL A 406 33.63 6.42 43.98
C VAL A 406 33.96 7.56 43.03
N PHE A 407 33.23 7.68 41.92
CA PHE A 407 33.42 8.79 40.98
C PHE A 407 32.92 10.12 41.52
N ALA A 408 31.98 10.14 42.47
CA ALA A 408 31.49 11.37 43.11
C ALA A 408 32.59 12.16 43.83
N GLU A 409 33.48 11.46 44.53
CA GLU A 409 34.65 12.07 45.18
C GLU A 409 35.59 12.69 44.14
N LYS A 410 35.98 11.91 43.13
CA LYS A 410 36.85 12.36 42.04
C LYS A 410 36.26 13.55 41.26
N ALA A 411 34.96 13.52 41.02
CA ALA A 411 34.23 14.58 40.36
C ALA A 411 34.24 15.88 41.18
N GLY A 412 34.00 15.80 42.49
CA GLY A 412 34.10 16.97 43.36
C GLY A 412 35.54 17.54 43.37
N ASN A 413 36.54 16.67 43.44
CA ASN A 413 37.95 17.05 43.39
C ASN A 413 38.32 17.78 42.08
N LEU A 414 37.82 17.29 40.94
CA LEU A 414 38.01 17.90 39.62
C LEU A 414 37.53 19.35 39.58
N PHE A 415 36.31 19.62 40.08
CA PHE A 415 35.77 20.99 40.11
C PHE A 415 36.50 21.88 41.13
N ALA A 416 36.88 21.33 42.28
CA ALA A 416 37.66 22.06 43.27
C ALA A 416 39.03 22.49 42.71
N GLU A 417 39.69 21.63 41.93
CA GLU A 417 40.96 21.93 41.28
C GLU A 417 40.81 23.02 40.20
N LEU A 418 39.78 22.91 39.36
CA LEU A 418 39.48 23.93 38.35
C LEU A 418 39.26 25.31 38.99
N ALA A 419 38.51 25.37 40.09
CA ALA A 419 38.19 26.63 40.77
C ALA A 419 39.40 27.25 41.50
N THR A 420 40.35 26.44 41.97
CA THR A 420 41.48 26.91 42.79
C THR A 420 42.73 27.22 41.98
N ARG A 421 42.99 26.48 40.91
CA ARG A 421 44.22 26.61 40.12
C ARG A 421 44.23 27.84 39.23
N THR A 422 43.06 28.28 38.81
CA THR A 422 42.91 29.17 37.65
C THR A 422 42.45 30.53 38.16
N THR A 423 43.42 31.42 38.42
CA THR A 423 43.18 32.75 39.01
C THR A 423 42.34 33.61 38.07
N GLY A 424 41.02 33.62 38.26
CA GLY A 424 40.04 34.28 37.38
C GLY A 424 38.96 33.37 36.82
N MET A 425 38.98 32.06 37.12
CA MET A 425 37.91 31.12 36.79
C MET A 425 36.79 31.19 37.83
N THR A 426 35.56 31.37 37.38
CA THR A 426 34.36 31.26 38.23
C THR A 426 33.64 29.96 37.89
N VAL A 427 33.58 29.03 38.84
CA VAL A 427 32.85 27.76 38.66
C VAL A 427 31.51 27.86 39.37
N ILE A 428 30.41 27.68 38.64
CA ILE A 428 29.05 27.68 39.17
C ILE A 428 28.45 26.30 38.89
N LEU A 429 28.09 25.59 39.96
CA LEU A 429 27.46 24.29 39.87
C LEU A 429 26.04 24.38 40.42
N ALA A 430 25.07 23.99 39.60
CA ALA A 430 23.70 23.76 40.06
C ALA A 430 23.60 22.27 40.45
N CYS A 431 23.54 22.00 41.75
CA CYS A 431 23.53 20.64 42.28
C CYS A 431 22.22 20.35 43.01
N ASN A 432 21.74 19.12 42.90
CA ASN A 432 20.69 18.62 43.77
C ASN A 432 21.22 18.38 45.19
N VAL A 433 20.30 18.41 46.17
CA VAL A 433 20.61 18.02 47.55
C VAL A 433 20.65 16.49 47.64
N VAL A 434 21.80 15.91 47.30
CA VAL A 434 22.04 14.47 47.37
C VAL A 434 23.06 14.14 48.46
N GLU A 435 22.84 13.06 49.20
CA GLU A 435 23.87 12.53 50.10
C GLU A 435 25.02 11.94 49.27
N GLY A 436 26.27 12.21 49.67
CA GLY A 436 27.43 11.64 49.00
C GLY A 436 28.64 12.56 48.99
N ALA A 437 29.71 12.07 48.37
CA ALA A 437 31.02 12.71 48.40
C ALA A 437 31.17 13.93 47.47
N PHE A 438 30.25 14.16 46.52
CA PHE A 438 30.42 15.18 45.49
C PHE A 438 30.54 16.61 46.05
N ILE A 439 29.49 17.12 46.70
CA ILE A 439 29.46 18.50 47.22
C ILE A 439 30.56 18.74 48.27
N PRO A 440 30.78 17.84 49.25
CA PRO A 440 31.87 18.01 50.23
C PRO A 440 33.25 18.15 49.56
N ASN A 441 33.53 17.34 48.53
CA ASN A 441 34.81 17.39 47.81
C ASN A 441 34.95 18.62 46.92
N THR A 442 33.87 19.07 46.25
CA THR A 442 33.87 20.34 45.52
C THR A 442 34.24 21.52 46.44
N LEU A 443 33.80 21.48 47.69
CA LEU A 443 34.03 22.54 48.67
C LEU A 443 35.28 22.30 49.53
N ARG A 444 36.12 21.30 49.23
CA ARG A 444 37.27 20.90 50.08
C ARG A 444 38.27 22.01 50.35
N ALA A 445 38.40 22.97 49.43
CA ALA A 445 39.28 24.13 49.60
C ALA A 445 38.80 25.09 50.72
N TYR A 446 37.54 25.00 51.13
CA TYR A 446 36.92 25.83 52.16
C TYR A 446 36.84 25.04 53.48
N LYS A 447 37.78 25.30 54.39
CA LYS A 447 37.97 24.49 55.61
C LYS A 447 36.94 24.74 56.71
N THR A 448 36.30 25.90 56.74
CA THR A 448 35.32 26.25 57.78
C THR A 448 33.89 26.13 57.26
N LEU A 449 32.95 25.83 58.15
CA LEU A 449 31.53 25.79 57.83
C LEU A 449 31.04 27.13 57.24
N ASP A 450 31.48 28.26 57.81
CA ASP A 450 31.15 29.59 57.31
C ASP A 450 31.69 29.84 55.91
N ALA A 451 32.91 29.40 55.61
CA ALA A 451 33.50 29.54 54.29
C ALA A 451 32.78 28.68 53.25
N ARG A 452 32.37 27.45 53.61
CA ARG A 452 31.55 26.59 52.74
C ARG A 452 30.18 27.21 52.50
N THR A 453 29.51 27.65 53.56
CA THR A 453 28.19 28.29 53.49
C THR A 453 28.22 29.54 52.63
N GLY A 454 29.28 30.36 52.73
CA GLY A 454 29.48 31.54 51.89
C GLY A 454 29.66 31.26 50.39
N ARG A 455 29.82 30.00 49.99
CA ARG A 455 29.90 29.56 48.58
C ARG A 455 28.61 28.93 48.06
N LEU A 456 27.58 28.78 48.90
CA LEU A 456 26.29 28.23 48.49
C LEU A 456 25.27 29.33 48.19
N VAL A 457 24.59 29.18 47.06
CA VAL A 457 23.29 29.83 46.81
C VAL A 457 22.21 28.82 47.14
N ASN A 458 21.67 28.87 48.35
CA ASN A 458 20.71 27.88 48.80
C ASN A 458 19.28 28.21 48.34
N LEU A 459 18.83 27.54 47.28
CA LEU A 459 17.51 27.73 46.69
C LEU A 459 16.34 27.32 47.60
N ILE A 460 16.56 26.54 48.67
CA ILE A 460 15.52 26.24 49.69
C ILE A 460 15.03 27.52 50.38
N HIS A 461 15.90 28.53 50.50
CA HIS A 461 15.58 29.80 51.14
C HIS A 461 15.20 30.89 50.14
N LEU A 462 15.64 30.78 48.89
CA LEU A 462 15.52 31.84 47.88
C LEU A 462 14.43 31.59 46.84
N ALA A 463 14.14 30.34 46.49
CA ALA A 463 13.17 30.00 45.45
C ALA A 463 11.73 29.99 45.99
N ALA A 464 10.76 30.16 45.09
CA ALA A 464 9.36 29.99 45.42
C ALA A 464 9.09 28.56 45.93
N PRO A 465 8.41 28.38 47.07
CA PRO A 465 8.30 27.07 47.70
C PRO A 465 7.42 26.12 46.88
N THR A 466 7.98 24.97 46.52
CA THR A 466 7.23 23.85 45.94
C THR A 466 6.44 23.12 47.03
N ALA A 467 5.45 22.29 46.65
CA ALA A 467 4.71 21.46 47.60
C ALA A 467 5.64 20.57 48.45
N ALA A 468 6.66 19.97 47.83
CA ALA A 468 7.67 19.18 48.52
C ALA A 468 8.45 20.01 49.54
N LEU A 469 8.82 21.25 49.20
CA LEU A 469 9.53 22.14 50.12
C LEU A 469 8.66 22.59 51.29
N ILE A 470 7.34 22.77 51.08
CA ILE A 470 6.41 23.12 52.17
C ILE A 470 6.35 21.98 53.19
N THR A 471 6.23 20.74 52.73
CA THR A 471 6.07 19.57 53.61
C THR A 471 7.39 19.09 54.22
N LEU A 472 8.48 19.08 53.45
CA LEU A 472 9.74 18.41 53.82
C LEU A 472 10.90 19.38 54.10
N ARG A 473 10.62 20.68 54.31
CA ARG A 473 11.66 21.72 54.53
C ARG A 473 12.75 21.30 55.52
N LYS A 474 12.32 20.82 56.70
CA LYS A 474 13.24 20.41 57.78
C LYS A 474 14.16 19.26 57.38
N GLU A 475 13.67 18.36 56.53
CA GLU A 475 14.46 17.23 56.04
C GLU A 475 15.53 17.68 55.05
N TYR A 476 15.18 18.57 54.12
CA TYR A 476 16.15 19.19 53.21
C TYR A 476 17.21 20.01 53.96
N GLU A 477 16.80 20.86 54.91
CA GLU A 477 17.73 21.67 55.71
C GLU A 477 18.71 20.80 56.53
N ARG A 478 18.21 19.72 57.14
CA ARG A 478 19.05 18.74 57.84
C ARG A 478 20.05 18.06 56.91
N THR A 479 19.62 17.72 55.70
CA THR A 479 20.49 17.07 54.70
C THR A 479 21.58 18.03 54.23
N VAL A 480 21.25 19.30 53.96
CA VAL A 480 22.24 20.34 53.63
C VAL A 480 23.23 20.52 54.77
N ALA A 481 22.76 20.61 56.02
CA ALA A 481 23.64 20.75 57.17
C ALA A 481 24.59 19.55 57.32
N LYS A 482 24.12 18.33 57.05
CA LYS A 482 24.96 17.12 57.05
C LYS A 482 26.04 17.21 55.97
N ILE A 483 25.67 17.51 54.72
CA ILE A 483 26.60 17.67 53.59
C ILE A 483 27.69 18.71 53.89
N LEU A 484 27.33 19.86 54.47
CA LEU A 484 28.31 20.92 54.75
C LEU A 484 29.26 20.59 55.90
N ASN A 485 28.84 19.75 56.84
CA ASN A 485 29.65 19.30 57.97
C ASN A 485 30.47 18.04 57.67
N GLU A 486 30.16 17.31 56.60
CA GLU A 486 30.99 16.21 56.14
C GLU A 486 32.36 16.74 55.71
N GLU A 487 33.43 16.14 56.24
CA GLU A 487 34.79 16.41 55.78
C GLU A 487 35.00 15.75 54.40
N ALA A 488 35.68 16.47 53.50
CA ALA A 488 36.15 15.88 52.25
C ALA A 488 37.03 14.67 52.59
N ARG A 489 36.78 13.55 51.93
CA ARG A 489 37.48 12.28 52.19
C ARG A 489 38.79 12.20 51.42
#